data_AF-A0A495ZZI6-F1
#
_entry.id   AF-A0A495ZZI6-F1
#
_cell.length_a   1.000
_cell.length_b   1.000
_cell.length_c   1.000
_cell.angle_alpha   90.00
_cell.angle_beta   90.00
_cell.angle_gamma   90.00
#
_symmetry.space_group_name_H-M   'P 1'
#
loop_
_entity.id
_entity.type
_entity.pdbx_description
1 polymer ?
#
loop_
_entity_poly.entity_id
_entity_poly.type
_entity_poly.pdbx_seq_one_letter_code
_entity_poly.pdbx_strand_id
1 'polypeptide(L)'
;TQIKHAEKRIPFLSRLNTELELSEQQLAINELQRRLDVDTAALISLIGLDPLAQVTLSQPLPEDDMTLETAVELALSNNLDLRDLTGDIVRQERLAGETIWNRFPELSAEARYKDLHVLLEQHQQSQTWDAKALYDPVILDRERDASSMFQTSPRTQDGWELRFNFNIPLYDGNRTKNLRARELAELERLQLAYVEKTKSIRVEVRRDYRAVANAKERMEIEETRVRIFEQRLRTIERVLDEVTVEIPGYQNLTYNDAFQTQAQFTEAQRVYYQTRRDYAKAKEQLRETMQWIE
;
A
#
# COMPACT_ATOMS: atom_id res chain seq x y z
N THR A 1 30.66 -72.43 -13.26
CA THR A 1 29.57 -72.35 -14.25
C THR A 1 29.50 -70.91 -14.72
N GLN A 2 29.88 -70.63 -15.97
CA GLN A 2 30.02 -69.26 -16.48
C GLN A 2 28.63 -68.66 -16.72
N ILE A 3 28.26 -67.65 -15.94
CA ILE A 3 27.06 -66.84 -16.17
C ILE A 3 27.41 -65.92 -17.33
N LYS A 4 26.94 -66.28 -18.53
CA LYS A 4 27.02 -65.41 -19.71
C LYS A 4 26.21 -64.15 -19.40
N HIS A 5 26.87 -63.00 -19.35
CA HIS A 5 26.19 -61.71 -19.41
C HIS A 5 25.42 -61.66 -20.73
N ALA A 6 24.11 -61.91 -20.66
CA ALA A 6 23.21 -61.64 -21.77
C ALA A 6 23.28 -60.13 -22.03
N GLU A 7 23.76 -59.74 -23.22
CA GLU A 7 23.66 -58.36 -23.69
C GLU A 7 22.20 -57.90 -23.50
N LYS A 8 21.98 -56.93 -22.60
CA LYS A 8 20.69 -56.27 -22.39
C LYS A 8 20.28 -55.63 -23.71
N ARG A 9 19.55 -56.36 -24.56
CA ARG A 9 18.91 -55.81 -25.76
C ARG A 9 17.73 -54.94 -25.29
N ILE A 10 18.01 -53.66 -25.09
CA ILE A 10 16.97 -52.67 -24.86
C ILE A 10 16.11 -52.60 -26.14
N PRO A 11 14.77 -52.74 -26.04
CA PRO A 11 13.89 -52.69 -27.20
C PRO A 11 14.04 -51.36 -27.97
N PHE A 12 13.95 -51.40 -29.31
CA PHE A 12 14.05 -50.21 -30.18
C PHE A 12 13.06 -49.10 -29.78
N LEU A 13 11.83 -49.46 -29.40
CA LEU A 13 10.82 -48.51 -28.93
C LEU A 13 11.23 -47.83 -27.61
N SER A 14 11.89 -48.54 -26.71
CA SER A 14 12.42 -47.95 -25.47
C SER A 14 13.52 -46.94 -25.76
N ARG A 15 14.36 -47.17 -26.77
CA ARG A 15 15.39 -46.22 -27.20
C ARG A 15 14.79 -44.95 -27.82
N LEU A 16 13.79 -45.09 -28.69
CA LEU A 16 13.15 -43.93 -29.33
C LEU A 16 12.43 -43.06 -28.29
N ASN A 17 11.74 -43.68 -27.33
CA ASN A 17 11.10 -42.97 -26.23
C ASN A 17 12.13 -42.24 -25.35
N THR A 18 13.30 -42.84 -25.09
CA THR A 18 14.36 -42.14 -24.34
C THR A 18 14.96 -40.96 -25.08
N GLU A 19 15.09 -41.04 -26.42
CA GLU A 19 15.61 -39.93 -27.21
C GLU A 19 14.61 -38.75 -27.27
N LEU A 20 13.31 -39.04 -27.36
CA LEU A 20 12.25 -38.03 -27.28
C LEU A 20 12.24 -37.33 -25.91
N GLU A 21 12.23 -38.11 -24.84
CA GLU A 21 12.25 -37.60 -23.46
C GLU A 21 13.48 -36.70 -23.21
N LEU A 22 14.66 -37.11 -23.68
CA LEU A 22 15.87 -36.29 -23.57
C LEU A 22 15.72 -34.94 -24.27
N SER A 23 15.13 -34.93 -25.47
CA SER A 23 14.87 -33.70 -26.22
C SER A 23 13.87 -32.79 -25.51
N GLU A 24 12.81 -33.36 -24.91
CA GLU A 24 11.82 -32.60 -24.14
C GLU A 24 12.43 -31.99 -22.87
N GLN A 25 13.27 -32.75 -22.16
CA GLN A 25 14.02 -32.26 -20.99
C GLN A 25 15.00 -31.13 -21.37
N GLN A 26 15.69 -31.24 -22.50
CA GLN A 26 16.57 -30.17 -23.00
C GLN A 26 15.80 -28.89 -23.32
N LEU A 27 14.61 -29.00 -23.95
CA LEU A 27 13.75 -27.85 -24.20
C LEU A 27 13.34 -27.19 -22.89
N ALA A 28 12.90 -27.97 -21.89
CA ALA A 28 12.52 -27.46 -20.58
C ALA A 28 13.68 -26.72 -19.86
N ILE A 29 14.91 -27.25 -19.95
CA ILE A 29 16.10 -26.59 -19.41
C ILE A 29 16.34 -25.24 -20.09
N ASN A 30 16.27 -25.18 -21.42
CA ASN A 30 16.46 -23.95 -22.18
C ASN A 30 15.38 -22.90 -21.84
N GLU A 31 14.13 -23.32 -21.65
CA GLU A 31 13.05 -22.42 -21.21
C GLU A 31 13.28 -21.87 -19.80
N LEU A 32 13.75 -22.70 -18.87
CA LEU A 32 14.09 -22.27 -17.51
C LEU A 32 15.27 -21.27 -17.51
N GLN A 33 16.29 -21.49 -18.33
CA GLN A 33 17.41 -20.56 -18.48
C GLN A 33 16.94 -19.20 -18.99
N ARG A 34 16.14 -19.18 -20.08
CA ARG A 34 15.58 -17.93 -20.61
C ARG A 34 14.71 -17.20 -19.58
N ARG A 35 13.93 -17.93 -18.78
CA ARG A 35 13.11 -17.33 -17.72
C ARG A 35 13.97 -16.74 -16.61
N LEU A 36 15.05 -17.41 -16.22
CA LEU A 36 16.00 -16.89 -15.24
C LEU A 36 16.66 -15.60 -15.75
N ASP A 37 17.08 -15.55 -17.02
CA ASP A 37 17.66 -14.34 -17.61
C ASP A 37 16.68 -13.15 -17.57
N VAL A 38 15.40 -13.39 -17.89
CA VAL A 38 14.35 -12.37 -17.83
C VAL A 38 14.09 -11.90 -16.40
N ASP A 39 13.96 -12.83 -15.45
CA ASP A 39 13.72 -12.51 -14.04
C ASP A 39 14.92 -11.73 -13.45
N THR A 40 16.16 -12.10 -13.79
CA THR A 40 17.37 -11.39 -13.38
C THR A 40 17.44 -9.99 -14.00
N ALA A 41 17.13 -9.83 -15.29
CA ALA A 41 17.11 -8.52 -15.93
C ALA A 41 16.06 -7.59 -15.30
N ALA A 42 14.87 -8.11 -14.96
CA ALA A 42 13.84 -7.35 -14.25
C ALA A 42 14.31 -6.90 -12.86
N LEU A 43 14.99 -7.77 -12.12
CA LEU A 43 15.56 -7.45 -10.81
C LEU A 43 16.67 -6.40 -10.89
N ILE A 44 17.60 -6.53 -11.86
CA ILE A 44 18.64 -5.53 -12.12
C ILE A 44 18.02 -4.18 -12.44
N SER A 45 16.99 -4.15 -13.29
CA SER A 45 16.25 -2.92 -13.62
C SER A 45 15.57 -2.29 -12.41
N LEU A 46 15.05 -3.09 -11.49
CA LEU A 46 14.37 -2.59 -10.29
C LEU A 46 15.35 -2.00 -9.26
N ILE A 47 16.52 -2.64 -9.09
CA ILE A 47 17.53 -2.23 -8.11
C ILE A 47 18.46 -1.14 -8.69
N GLY A 48 18.49 -0.97 -10.01
CA GLY A 48 19.38 -0.04 -10.70
C GLY A 48 20.84 -0.50 -10.74
N LEU A 49 21.07 -1.81 -10.68
CA LEU A 49 22.41 -2.40 -10.80
C LEU A 49 22.90 -2.41 -12.26
N ASP A 50 24.20 -2.62 -12.45
CA ASP A 50 24.78 -2.84 -13.78
C ASP A 50 24.20 -4.14 -14.40
N PRO A 51 23.81 -4.14 -15.69
CA PRO A 51 23.40 -5.35 -16.44
C PRO A 51 24.32 -6.57 -16.30
N LEU A 52 25.60 -6.36 -16.00
CA LEU A 52 26.61 -7.42 -15.85
C LEU A 52 26.83 -7.86 -14.39
N ALA A 53 26.10 -7.30 -13.43
CA ALA A 53 26.24 -7.67 -12.02
C ALA A 53 25.74 -9.10 -11.77
N GLN A 54 26.60 -9.95 -11.19
CA GLN A 54 26.20 -11.29 -10.76
C GLN A 54 25.40 -11.20 -9.46
N VAL A 55 24.09 -11.48 -9.53
CA VAL A 55 23.20 -11.54 -8.36
C VAL A 55 23.09 -13.00 -7.90
N THR A 56 23.54 -13.28 -6.67
CA THR A 56 23.42 -14.60 -6.05
C THR A 56 22.48 -14.53 -4.84
N LEU A 57 21.34 -15.23 -4.93
CA LEU A 57 20.40 -15.37 -3.82
C LEU A 57 20.96 -16.42 -2.84
N SER A 58 21.51 -15.95 -1.71
CA SER A 58 22.33 -16.80 -0.83
C SER A 58 21.68 -17.15 0.51
N GLN A 59 20.59 -16.47 0.89
CA GLN A 59 20.00 -16.64 2.22
C GLN A 59 18.62 -17.33 2.15
N PRO A 60 18.31 -18.25 3.08
CA PRO A 60 16.96 -18.75 3.27
C PRO A 60 16.03 -17.60 3.68
N LEU A 61 14.75 -17.69 3.31
CA LEU A 61 13.76 -16.72 3.79
C LEU A 61 13.72 -16.76 5.33
N PRO A 62 13.82 -15.61 6.02
CA PRO A 62 13.71 -15.59 7.48
C PRO A 62 12.33 -16.13 7.90
N GLU A 63 12.28 -16.87 9.01
CA GLU A 63 11.01 -17.22 9.64
C GLU A 63 10.57 -16.04 10.52
N ASP A 64 9.43 -15.42 10.18
CA ASP A 64 8.86 -14.35 11.00
C ASP A 64 7.81 -14.99 11.92
N ASP A 65 8.16 -15.21 13.19
CA ASP A 65 7.24 -15.68 14.24
C ASP A 65 6.34 -14.54 14.75
N MET A 66 5.62 -13.90 13.82
CA MET A 66 4.68 -12.84 14.16
C MET A 66 3.29 -13.43 14.42
N THR A 67 2.63 -13.02 15.51
CA THR A 67 1.25 -13.45 15.78
C THR A 67 0.25 -12.62 14.97
N LEU A 68 -0.98 -13.13 14.84
CA LEU A 68 -2.02 -12.42 14.12
C LEU A 68 -2.39 -11.09 14.78
N GLU A 69 -2.39 -11.06 16.11
CA GLU A 69 -2.71 -9.87 16.89
C GLU A 69 -1.66 -8.76 16.65
N THR A 70 -0.38 -9.10 16.70
CA THR A 70 0.70 -8.13 16.47
C THR A 70 0.72 -7.65 15.02
N ALA A 71 0.43 -8.53 14.05
CA ALA A 71 0.30 -8.15 12.64
C ALA A 71 -0.81 -7.11 12.43
N VAL A 72 -1.97 -7.28 13.09
CA VAL A 72 -3.07 -6.31 13.01
C VAL A 72 -2.70 -5.00 13.69
N GLU A 73 -2.06 -5.04 14.87
CA GLU A 73 -1.63 -3.85 15.59
C GLU A 73 -0.62 -3.03 14.78
N LEU A 74 0.35 -3.71 14.17
CA LEU A 74 1.37 -3.07 13.32
C LEU A 74 0.74 -2.47 12.06
N ALA A 75 -0.19 -3.17 11.42
CA ALA A 75 -0.92 -2.64 10.27
C ALA A 75 -1.71 -1.37 10.64
N LEU A 76 -2.41 -1.36 11.78
CA LEU A 76 -3.20 -0.21 12.20
C LEU A 76 -2.34 1.00 12.58
N SER A 77 -1.14 0.79 13.15
CA SER A 77 -0.26 1.88 13.58
C SER A 77 0.54 2.51 12.44
N ASN A 78 0.88 1.73 11.41
CA ASN A 78 1.65 2.18 10.27
C ASN A 78 0.78 2.69 9.10
N ASN A 79 -0.51 2.36 9.07
CA ASN A 79 -1.37 2.71 7.94
C ASN A 79 -1.47 4.23 7.70
N LEU A 80 -0.99 4.68 6.54
CA LEU A 80 -1.04 6.10 6.14
C LEU A 80 -2.47 6.62 5.97
N ASP A 81 -3.37 5.83 5.37
CA ASP A 81 -4.76 6.26 5.14
C ASP A 81 -5.50 6.53 6.46
N LEU A 82 -5.25 5.74 7.50
CA LEU A 82 -5.82 5.97 8.83
C LEU A 82 -5.29 7.25 9.47
N ARG A 83 -4.01 7.58 9.25
CA ARG A 83 -3.41 8.83 9.71
C ARG A 83 -4.01 10.03 8.98
N ASP A 84 -4.18 9.93 7.67
CA ASP A 84 -4.82 10.97 6.85
C ASP A 84 -6.27 11.20 7.28
N LEU A 85 -7.05 10.13 7.46
CA LEU A 85 -8.42 10.22 7.98
C LEU A 85 -8.47 10.85 9.37
N THR A 86 -7.51 10.53 10.24
CA THR A 86 -7.42 11.16 11.57
C THR A 86 -7.16 12.67 11.44
N GLY A 87 -6.24 13.06 10.55
CA GLY A 87 -5.97 14.46 10.25
C GLY A 87 -7.18 15.19 9.68
N ASP A 88 -7.94 14.55 8.80
CA ASP A 88 -9.17 15.10 8.22
C ASP A 88 -10.28 15.23 9.25
N ILE A 89 -10.46 14.26 10.15
CA ILE A 89 -11.40 14.34 11.28
C ILE A 89 -11.07 15.56 12.15
N VAL A 90 -9.80 15.71 12.57
CA VAL A 90 -9.38 16.84 13.41
C VAL A 90 -9.59 18.18 12.70
N ARG A 91 -9.32 18.24 11.39
CA ARG A 91 -9.59 19.43 10.57
C ARG A 91 -11.08 19.74 10.52
N GLN A 92 -11.91 18.73 10.31
CA GLN A 92 -13.35 18.88 10.20
C GLN A 92 -14.00 19.26 11.54
N GLU A 93 -13.50 18.73 12.66
CA GLU A 93 -13.89 19.15 14.01
C GLU A 93 -13.60 20.64 14.24
N ARG A 94 -12.44 21.12 13.78
CA ARG A 94 -12.11 22.55 13.86
C ARG A 94 -13.08 23.39 13.05
N LEU A 95 -13.37 23.02 11.80
CA LEU A 95 -14.31 23.73 10.94
C LEU A 95 -15.73 23.77 11.56
N ALA A 96 -16.18 22.64 12.11
CA ALA A 96 -17.46 22.57 12.81
C ALA A 96 -17.49 23.50 14.04
N GLY A 97 -16.38 23.60 14.78
CA GLY A 97 -16.21 24.57 15.87
C GLY A 97 -16.20 26.02 15.40
N GLU A 98 -15.53 26.30 14.28
CA GLU A 98 -15.45 27.63 13.68
C GLU A 98 -16.81 28.19 13.25
N THR A 99 -17.75 27.32 12.85
CA THR A 99 -19.11 27.77 12.52
C THR A 99 -19.82 28.50 13.66
N ILE A 100 -19.43 28.27 14.92
CA ILE A 100 -19.98 28.97 16.08
C ILE A 100 -19.49 30.43 16.12
N TRP A 101 -18.28 30.72 15.63
CA TRP A 101 -17.72 32.08 15.60
C TRP A 101 -18.54 33.02 14.70
N ASN A 102 -19.20 32.51 13.67
CA ASN A 102 -20.07 33.29 12.79
C ASN A 102 -21.31 33.88 13.49
N ARG A 103 -21.61 33.46 14.73
CA ARG A 103 -22.70 34.03 15.55
C ARG A 103 -22.19 35.10 16.53
N PHE A 104 -20.87 35.19 16.73
CA PHE A 104 -20.31 36.23 17.58
C PHE A 104 -20.33 37.58 16.87
N PRO A 105 -20.44 38.68 17.63
CA PRO A 105 -20.46 40.00 17.05
C PRO A 105 -19.10 40.35 16.44
N GLU A 106 -19.14 41.07 15.33
CA GLU A 106 -17.94 41.64 14.72
C GLU A 106 -17.61 42.96 15.42
N LEU A 107 -16.35 43.10 15.81
CA LEU A 107 -15.80 44.28 16.47
C LEU A 107 -14.89 45.02 15.49
N SER A 108 -15.18 46.30 15.25
CA SER A 108 -14.21 47.19 14.63
C SER A 108 -14.09 48.50 15.39
N ALA A 109 -12.88 49.04 15.40
CA ALA A 109 -12.57 50.33 15.99
C ALA A 109 -11.85 51.18 14.94
N GLU A 110 -12.36 52.36 14.70
CA GLU A 110 -11.77 53.33 13.77
C GLU A 110 -11.44 54.61 14.54
N ALA A 111 -10.23 55.10 14.36
CA ALA A 111 -9.77 56.38 14.87
C ALA A 111 -9.32 57.27 13.71
N ARG A 112 -9.92 58.45 13.59
CA ARG A 112 -9.58 59.42 12.56
C ARG A 112 -9.10 60.73 13.19
N TYR A 113 -7.97 61.24 12.69
CA TYR A 113 -7.43 62.54 13.04
C TYR A 113 -6.88 63.23 11.79
N LYS A 114 -7.58 64.27 11.32
CA LYS A 114 -7.25 64.99 10.07
C LYS A 114 -7.16 64.00 8.89
N ASP A 115 -5.97 63.86 8.33
CA ASP A 115 -5.61 63.03 7.17
C ASP A 115 -5.22 61.60 7.59
N LEU A 116 -5.09 61.33 8.89
CA LEU A 116 -4.73 60.03 9.43
C LEU A 116 -5.99 59.23 9.81
N HIS A 117 -6.08 58.03 9.26
CA HIS A 117 -7.11 57.03 9.56
C HIS A 117 -6.45 55.77 10.07
N VAL A 118 -6.87 55.30 11.25
CA VAL A 118 -6.42 54.04 11.84
C VAL A 118 -7.64 53.14 12.01
N LEU A 119 -7.63 51.98 11.38
CA LEU A 119 -8.70 51.00 11.43
C LEU A 119 -8.17 49.71 12.06
N LEU A 120 -8.88 49.22 13.06
CA LEU A 120 -8.71 47.92 13.69
C LEU A 120 -9.96 47.09 13.43
N GLU A 121 -9.80 45.96 12.75
CA GLU A 121 -10.91 45.09 12.37
C GLU A 121 -10.59 43.64 12.76
N GLN A 122 -11.56 42.95 13.36
CA GLN A 122 -11.43 41.55 13.73
C GLN A 122 -11.96 40.65 12.62
N HIS A 123 -11.09 39.89 11.96
CA HIS A 123 -11.49 38.95 10.91
C HIS A 123 -11.99 37.63 11.52
N GLN A 124 -13.29 37.35 11.41
CA GLN A 124 -13.94 36.22 12.09
C GLN A 124 -13.45 34.84 11.62
N GLN A 125 -12.99 34.71 10.37
CA GLN A 125 -12.61 33.41 9.79
C GLN A 125 -11.17 32.97 10.15
N SER A 126 -10.27 33.91 10.42
CA SER A 126 -8.86 33.63 10.78
C SER A 126 -8.53 33.94 12.25
N GLN A 127 -9.48 34.50 13.01
CA GLN A 127 -9.25 35.04 14.35
C GLN A 127 -8.11 36.07 14.42
N THR A 128 -7.81 36.74 13.29
CA THR A 128 -6.76 37.76 13.24
C THR A 128 -7.33 39.15 13.44
N TRP A 129 -6.51 40.03 14.01
CA TRP A 129 -6.77 41.46 14.07
C TRP A 129 -5.96 42.12 12.97
N ASP A 130 -6.65 42.79 12.07
CA ASP A 130 -6.01 43.60 11.04
C ASP A 130 -5.97 45.05 11.52
N ALA A 131 -4.77 45.64 11.46
CA ALA A 131 -4.54 47.05 11.73
C ALA A 131 -4.09 47.74 10.44
N LYS A 132 -4.85 48.74 9.99
CA LYS A 132 -4.53 49.53 8.80
C LYS A 132 -4.42 51.00 9.19
N ALA A 133 -3.30 51.62 8.85
CA ALA A 133 -3.11 53.07 8.99
C ALA A 133 -2.99 53.68 7.60
N LEU A 134 -3.89 54.61 7.28
CA LEU A 134 -3.93 55.32 6.01
C LEU A 134 -3.69 56.81 6.29
N TYR A 135 -2.78 57.41 5.54
CA TYR A 135 -2.50 58.84 5.58
C TYR A 135 -2.84 59.42 4.21
N ASP A 136 -3.91 60.19 4.13
CA ASP A 136 -4.40 60.79 2.88
C ASP A 136 -4.35 62.32 2.99
N PRO A 137 -3.20 62.94 2.65
CA PRO A 137 -3.07 64.38 2.74
C PRO A 137 -3.90 65.06 1.65
N VAL A 138 -4.64 66.12 2.03
CA VAL A 138 -5.34 66.98 1.07
C VAL A 138 -4.31 67.79 0.26
N ILE A 139 -3.76 67.18 -0.79
CA ILE A 139 -2.82 67.85 -1.69
C ILE A 139 -3.65 68.49 -2.81
N LEU A 140 -3.94 69.78 -2.62
CA LEU A 140 -4.50 70.78 -3.56
C LEU A 140 -6.01 71.01 -3.49
N ASP A 141 -6.44 71.87 -2.58
CA ASP A 141 -7.48 72.86 -2.91
C ASP A 141 -6.82 73.88 -3.85
N ARG A 142 -6.88 73.62 -5.16
CA ARG A 142 -6.52 74.64 -6.14
C ARG A 142 -7.62 75.70 -6.09
N GLU A 143 -7.34 76.81 -5.40
CA GLU A 143 -8.11 78.04 -5.47
C GLU A 143 -8.49 78.33 -6.94
N ARG A 144 -9.74 78.02 -7.28
CA ARG A 144 -10.45 78.71 -8.34
C ARG A 144 -11.45 79.60 -7.64
N ASP A 145 -11.11 80.89 -7.62
CA ASP A 145 -12.02 81.99 -7.37
C ASP A 145 -13.32 81.80 -8.17
N ALA A 146 -14.35 81.30 -7.49
CA ALA A 146 -15.75 81.51 -7.82
C ALA A 146 -16.55 81.23 -6.55
N SER A 147 -16.83 82.29 -5.80
CA SER A 147 -17.66 82.28 -4.60
C SER A 147 -19.07 81.77 -4.89
N SER A 148 -19.32 80.48 -4.62
CA SER A 148 -20.67 79.93 -4.52
C SER A 148 -21.16 80.05 -3.08
N MET A 149 -22.16 80.89 -2.84
CA MET A 149 -22.82 81.06 -1.54
C MET A 149 -23.63 79.83 -1.08
N PHE A 150 -23.57 78.72 -1.80
CA PHE A 150 -24.24 77.45 -1.48
C PHE A 150 -23.27 76.27 -1.36
N GLN A 151 -21.96 76.49 -1.44
CA GLN A 151 -20.98 75.47 -1.07
C GLN A 151 -20.66 75.61 0.41
N THR A 152 -21.24 74.72 1.21
CA THR A 152 -20.67 74.41 2.53
C THR A 152 -19.23 73.97 2.28
N SER A 153 -18.27 74.86 2.55
CA SER A 153 -16.85 74.52 2.56
C SER A 153 -16.67 73.20 3.31
N PRO A 154 -15.85 72.25 2.83
CA PRO A 154 -15.45 71.15 3.69
C PRO A 154 -14.67 71.82 4.81
N ARG A 155 -15.33 72.06 5.95
CA ARG A 155 -14.63 72.43 7.17
C ARG A 155 -13.60 71.32 7.33
N THR A 156 -12.32 71.66 7.24
CA THR A 156 -11.28 70.99 8.01
C THR A 156 -11.75 71.06 9.46
N GLN A 157 -12.59 70.10 9.85
CA GLN A 157 -12.99 69.91 11.22
C GLN A 157 -11.72 69.41 11.90
N ASP A 158 -11.00 70.32 12.56
CA ASP A 158 -10.06 69.99 13.61
C ASP A 158 -10.85 69.22 14.67
N GLY A 159 -10.88 67.90 14.51
CA GLY A 159 -11.68 66.99 15.32
C GLY A 159 -11.06 65.61 15.26
N TRP A 160 -11.04 64.94 16.41
CA TRP A 160 -10.78 63.52 16.47
C TRP A 160 -12.12 62.80 16.43
N GLU A 161 -12.19 61.71 15.67
CA GLU A 161 -13.37 60.86 15.61
C GLU A 161 -12.96 59.44 16.03
N LEU A 162 -13.67 58.89 17.00
CA LEU A 162 -13.57 57.49 17.39
C LEU A 162 -14.90 56.82 17.06
N ARG A 163 -14.86 55.80 16.20
CA ARG A 163 -16.02 54.96 15.88
C ARG A 163 -15.76 53.55 16.40
N PHE A 164 -16.70 53.04 17.18
CA PHE A 164 -16.74 51.63 17.55
C PHE A 164 -17.94 51.01 16.84
N ASN A 165 -17.70 50.02 15.98
CA ASN A 165 -18.77 49.28 15.32
C ASN A 165 -18.97 47.94 16.02
N PHE A 166 -20.23 47.62 16.30
CA PHE A 166 -20.64 46.36 16.91
C PHE A 166 -21.75 45.76 16.06
N ASN A 167 -21.40 44.75 15.26
CA ASN A 167 -22.36 44.10 14.37
C ASN A 167 -22.79 42.75 14.96
N ILE A 168 -24.02 42.67 15.47
CA ILE A 168 -24.59 41.42 16.00
C ILE A 168 -25.57 40.83 14.98
N PRO A 169 -25.29 39.67 14.36
CA PRO A 169 -26.28 38.99 13.55
C PRO A 169 -27.38 38.38 14.45
N LEU A 170 -28.56 39.02 14.49
CA LEU A 170 -29.70 38.55 15.30
C LEU A 170 -30.44 37.36 14.66
N TYR A 171 -30.55 37.35 13.33
CA TYR A 171 -31.14 36.26 12.56
C TYR A 171 -30.55 36.23 11.15
N ASP A 172 -30.17 35.04 10.70
CA ASP A 172 -29.47 34.81 9.43
C ASP A 172 -30.20 33.82 8.51
N GLY A 173 -31.49 33.57 8.74
CA GLY A 173 -32.26 32.63 7.94
C GLY A 173 -31.87 31.16 8.16
N ASN A 174 -31.34 30.79 9.33
CA ASN A 174 -30.77 29.47 9.63
C ASN A 174 -29.52 29.12 8.82
N ARG A 175 -28.85 30.09 8.19
CA ARG A 175 -27.66 29.83 7.37
C ARG A 175 -26.53 29.19 8.20
N THR A 176 -26.18 29.77 9.34
CA THR A 176 -25.17 29.24 10.27
C THR A 176 -25.56 27.88 10.82
N LYS A 177 -26.85 27.68 11.13
CA LYS A 177 -27.36 26.38 11.59
C LYS A 177 -27.20 25.29 10.53
N ASN A 178 -27.54 25.59 9.28
CA ASN A 178 -27.41 24.65 8.17
C ASN A 178 -25.94 24.36 7.83
N LEU A 179 -25.08 25.38 7.86
CA LEU A 179 -23.64 25.21 7.71
C LEU A 179 -23.09 24.28 8.80
N ARG A 180 -23.40 24.55 10.06
CA ARG A 180 -22.99 23.67 11.16
C ARG A 180 -23.51 22.24 11.02
N ALA A 181 -24.77 22.07 10.63
CA ALA A 181 -25.34 20.75 10.40
C ALA A 181 -24.60 19.99 9.27
N ARG A 182 -24.21 20.70 8.21
CA ARG A 182 -23.40 20.15 7.11
C ARG A 182 -22.01 19.73 7.61
N GLU A 183 -21.32 20.61 8.35
CA GLU A 183 -19.98 20.28 8.85
C GLU A 183 -20.00 19.11 9.84
N LEU A 184 -21.05 18.99 10.66
CA LEU A 184 -21.24 17.85 11.57
C LEU A 184 -21.57 16.54 10.83
N ALA A 185 -22.41 16.61 9.78
CA ALA A 185 -22.70 15.43 8.96
C ALA A 185 -21.43 14.94 8.23
N GLU A 186 -20.59 15.87 7.79
CA GLU A 186 -19.31 15.54 7.17
C GLU A 186 -18.32 14.95 8.18
N LEU A 187 -18.28 15.47 9.41
CA LEU A 187 -17.51 14.87 10.50
C LEU A 187 -17.95 13.43 10.78
N GLU A 188 -19.26 13.19 10.87
CA GLU A 188 -19.81 11.85 11.09
C GLU A 188 -19.45 10.91 9.92
N ARG A 189 -19.50 11.40 8.68
CA ARG A 189 -19.06 10.66 7.48
C ARG A 189 -17.60 10.23 7.59
N LEU A 190 -16.71 11.13 8.00
CA LEU A 190 -15.29 10.83 8.17
C LEU A 190 -15.04 9.83 9.31
N GLN A 191 -15.75 9.95 10.43
CA GLN A 191 -15.67 8.98 11.54
C GLN A 191 -16.13 7.59 11.11
N LEU A 192 -17.22 7.50 10.34
CA LEU A 192 -17.68 6.23 9.76
C LEU A 192 -16.64 5.64 8.81
N ALA A 193 -16.06 6.46 7.94
CA ALA A 193 -14.98 6.04 7.04
C ALA A 193 -13.76 5.51 7.80
N TYR A 194 -13.37 6.15 8.91
CA TYR A 194 -12.29 5.67 9.78
C TYR A 194 -12.60 4.28 10.38
N VAL A 195 -13.81 4.09 10.90
CA VAL A 195 -14.25 2.81 11.46
C VAL A 195 -14.31 1.72 10.38
N GLU A 196 -14.83 2.05 9.21
CA GLU A 196 -14.90 1.13 8.06
C GLU A 196 -13.50 0.72 7.59
N LYS A 197 -12.60 1.70 7.40
CA LYS A 197 -11.22 1.46 6.98
C LYS A 197 -10.47 0.60 8.00
N THR A 198 -10.63 0.87 9.29
CA THR A 198 -10.05 0.07 10.39
C THR A 198 -10.52 -1.40 10.32
N LYS A 199 -11.82 -1.62 10.09
CA LYS A 199 -12.38 -2.97 9.93
C LYS A 199 -11.85 -3.65 8.67
N SER A 200 -11.78 -2.93 7.55
CA SER A 200 -11.24 -3.43 6.29
C SER A 200 -9.80 -3.91 6.45
N ILE A 201 -8.92 -3.07 7.03
CA ILE A 201 -7.52 -3.42 7.28
C ILE A 201 -7.43 -4.68 8.16
N ARG A 202 -8.22 -4.77 9.23
CA ARG A 202 -8.24 -5.97 10.09
C ARG A 202 -8.63 -7.23 9.33
N VAL A 203 -9.60 -7.16 8.42
CA VAL A 203 -10.04 -8.30 7.62
C VAL A 203 -8.97 -8.69 6.61
N GLU A 204 -8.34 -7.70 5.96
CA GLU A 204 -7.28 -7.89 4.97
C GLU A 204 -6.05 -8.56 5.58
N VAL A 205 -5.52 -8.02 6.68
CA VAL A 205 -4.40 -8.62 7.42
C VAL A 205 -4.72 -10.05 7.86
N ARG A 206 -5.95 -10.30 8.36
CA ARG A 206 -6.38 -11.66 8.74
C ARG A 206 -6.40 -12.62 7.57
N ARG A 207 -6.87 -12.17 6.41
CA ARG A 207 -6.92 -12.97 5.19
C ARG A 207 -5.50 -13.32 4.73
N ASP A 208 -4.61 -12.34 4.68
CA ASP A 208 -3.24 -12.53 4.19
C ASP A 208 -2.43 -13.38 5.15
N TYR A 209 -2.58 -13.17 6.45
CA TYR A 209 -1.97 -14.02 7.47
C TYR A 209 -2.37 -15.49 7.31
N ARG A 210 -3.66 -15.76 7.07
CA ARG A 210 -4.15 -17.12 6.80
C ARG A 210 -3.66 -17.64 5.46
N ALA A 211 -3.49 -16.79 4.46
CA ALA A 211 -2.90 -17.18 3.18
C ALA A 211 -1.44 -17.63 3.35
N VAL A 212 -0.64 -16.95 4.17
CA VAL A 212 0.73 -17.35 4.51
C VAL A 212 0.73 -18.72 5.20
N ALA A 213 -0.10 -18.90 6.22
CA ALA A 213 -0.18 -20.18 6.94
C ALA A 213 -0.58 -21.34 6.00
N ASN A 214 -1.60 -21.14 5.16
CA ASN A 214 -2.04 -22.13 4.17
C ASN A 214 -0.94 -22.42 3.13
N ALA A 215 -0.20 -21.41 2.69
CA ALA A 215 0.90 -21.59 1.74
C ALA A 215 2.06 -22.37 2.37
N LYS A 216 2.36 -22.13 3.65
CA LYS A 216 3.33 -22.90 4.44
C LYS A 216 2.94 -24.37 4.52
N GLU A 217 1.72 -24.66 4.95
CA GLU A 217 1.21 -26.04 5.04
C GLU A 217 1.25 -26.76 3.69
N ARG A 218 0.86 -26.08 2.59
CA ARG A 218 0.96 -26.62 1.24
C ARG A 218 2.41 -26.94 0.85
N MET A 219 3.33 -26.04 1.14
CA MET A 219 4.76 -26.25 0.87
C MET A 219 5.28 -27.48 1.62
N GLU A 220 4.96 -27.64 2.90
CA GLU A 220 5.38 -28.78 3.74
C GLU A 220 4.82 -30.12 3.23
N ILE A 221 3.56 -30.12 2.76
CA ILE A 221 2.93 -31.30 2.12
C ILE A 221 3.67 -31.68 0.84
N GLU A 222 3.93 -30.70 -0.04
CA GLU A 222 4.61 -30.96 -1.30
C GLU A 222 6.07 -31.38 -1.09
N GLU A 223 6.76 -30.84 -0.07
CA GLU A 223 8.08 -31.32 0.33
C GLU A 223 8.06 -32.81 0.69
N THR A 224 7.07 -33.20 1.49
CA THR A 224 6.87 -34.60 1.88
C THR A 224 6.55 -35.47 0.66
N ARG A 225 5.75 -34.96 -0.29
CA ARG A 225 5.43 -35.66 -1.55
C ARG A 225 6.68 -35.87 -2.40
N VAL A 226 7.55 -34.86 -2.53
CA VAL A 226 8.85 -34.99 -3.22
C VAL A 226 9.68 -36.10 -2.59
N ARG A 227 9.79 -36.13 -1.26
CA ARG A 227 10.52 -37.17 -0.52
C ARG A 227 9.97 -38.57 -0.77
N ILE A 228 8.64 -38.73 -0.83
CA ILE A 228 8.00 -40.01 -1.14
C ILE A 228 8.30 -40.46 -2.57
N PHE A 229 8.16 -39.56 -3.55
CA PHE A 229 8.44 -39.92 -4.95
C PHE A 229 9.91 -40.19 -5.21
N GLU A 230 10.82 -39.49 -4.53
CA GLU A 230 12.25 -39.78 -4.56
C GLU A 230 12.53 -41.22 -4.07
N GLN A 231 11.97 -41.60 -2.92
CA GLN A 231 12.13 -42.94 -2.37
C GLN A 231 11.54 -44.02 -3.28
N ARG A 232 10.39 -43.75 -3.91
CA ARG A 232 9.78 -44.66 -4.90
C ARG A 232 10.68 -44.84 -6.12
N LEU A 233 11.20 -43.74 -6.68
CA LEU A 233 12.10 -43.79 -7.83
C LEU A 233 13.34 -44.63 -7.51
N ARG A 234 14.02 -44.33 -6.40
CA ARG A 234 15.20 -45.09 -5.94
C ARG A 234 14.89 -46.58 -5.75
N THR A 235 13.69 -46.91 -5.26
CA THR A 235 13.27 -48.31 -5.07
C THR A 235 13.08 -49.02 -6.40
N ILE A 236 12.43 -48.39 -7.37
CA ILE A 236 12.19 -48.95 -8.71
C ILE A 236 13.51 -49.11 -9.47
N GLU A 237 14.38 -48.10 -9.44
CA GLU A 237 15.72 -48.16 -10.04
C GLU A 237 16.52 -49.33 -9.49
N ARG A 238 16.51 -49.52 -8.16
CA ARG A 238 17.19 -50.65 -7.52
C ARG A 238 16.67 -52.01 -7.97
N VAL A 239 15.35 -52.17 -8.13
CA VAL A 239 14.74 -53.43 -8.63
C VAL A 239 15.08 -53.68 -10.09
N LEU A 240 15.15 -52.64 -10.92
CA LEU A 240 15.49 -52.76 -12.35
C LEU A 240 16.98 -53.06 -12.57
N ASP A 241 17.86 -52.52 -11.73
CA ASP A 241 19.30 -52.78 -11.79
C ASP A 241 19.64 -54.16 -11.24
N GLU A 242 19.07 -54.52 -10.09
CA GLU A 242 19.23 -55.82 -9.44
C GLU A 242 18.04 -56.73 -9.78
N VAL A 243 18.08 -57.36 -10.97
CA VAL A 243 17.05 -58.30 -11.49
C VAL A 243 16.69 -59.44 -10.51
N THR A 244 17.46 -59.62 -9.44
CA THR A 244 17.31 -60.64 -8.39
C THR A 244 16.57 -60.18 -7.13
N VAL A 245 16.24 -58.89 -6.98
CA VAL A 245 15.57 -58.40 -5.76
C VAL A 245 14.06 -58.44 -5.94
N GLU A 246 13.44 -59.48 -5.39
CA GLU A 246 11.98 -59.53 -5.23
C GLU A 246 11.57 -58.69 -4.01
N ILE A 247 11.13 -57.46 -4.26
CA ILE A 247 10.44 -56.65 -3.24
C ILE A 247 8.93 -56.97 -3.33
N PRO A 248 8.28 -57.37 -2.22
CA PRO A 248 6.83 -57.57 -2.20
C PRO A 248 6.08 -56.33 -2.70
N GLY A 249 5.22 -56.51 -3.70
CA GLY A 249 4.44 -55.42 -4.33
C GLY A 249 5.09 -54.77 -5.57
N TYR A 250 6.32 -55.13 -5.93
CA TYR A 250 7.05 -54.57 -7.09
C TYR A 250 7.48 -55.66 -8.09
N GLN A 251 6.63 -56.68 -8.28
CA GLN A 251 6.87 -57.75 -9.26
C GLN A 251 6.50 -57.27 -10.67
N ASN A 252 7.29 -57.66 -11.68
CA ASN A 252 7.10 -57.32 -13.11
C ASN A 252 7.24 -55.83 -13.47
N LEU A 253 8.04 -55.05 -12.74
CA LEU A 253 8.36 -53.67 -13.11
C LEU A 253 9.09 -53.61 -14.46
N THR A 254 8.73 -52.62 -15.26
CA THR A 254 9.36 -52.32 -16.56
C THR A 254 10.03 -50.95 -16.56
N TYR A 255 10.89 -50.70 -17.55
CA TYR A 255 11.49 -49.38 -17.76
C TYR A 255 10.44 -48.27 -17.92
N ASN A 256 9.26 -48.58 -18.46
CA ASN A 256 8.15 -47.62 -18.56
C ASN A 256 7.66 -47.15 -17.18
N ASP A 257 7.65 -48.03 -16.17
CA ASP A 257 7.24 -47.68 -14.80
C ASP A 257 8.28 -46.76 -14.12
N ALA A 258 9.56 -46.96 -14.42
CA ALA A 258 10.62 -46.05 -13.99
C ALA A 258 10.48 -44.67 -14.62
N PHE A 259 10.23 -44.58 -15.94
CA PHE A 259 9.99 -43.30 -16.61
C PHE A 259 8.77 -42.57 -16.04
N GLN A 260 7.67 -43.27 -15.79
CA GLN A 260 6.49 -42.67 -15.16
C GLN A 260 6.79 -42.15 -13.75
N THR A 261 7.56 -42.91 -12.96
CA THR A 261 7.94 -42.49 -11.59
C THR A 261 8.90 -41.31 -11.61
N GLN A 262 9.84 -41.28 -12.56
CA GLN A 262 10.74 -40.15 -12.77
C GLN A 262 9.95 -38.90 -13.15
N ALA A 263 9.00 -39.00 -14.09
CA ALA A 263 8.14 -37.89 -14.46
C ALA A 263 7.31 -37.37 -13.26
N GLN A 264 6.76 -38.27 -12.43
CA GLN A 264 6.04 -37.90 -11.21
C GLN A 264 6.96 -37.19 -10.19
N PHE A 265 8.19 -37.65 -10.02
CA PHE A 265 9.17 -37.02 -9.15
C PHE A 265 9.55 -35.62 -9.64
N THR A 266 9.87 -35.47 -10.93
CA THR A 266 10.18 -34.17 -11.54
C THR A 266 9.01 -33.20 -11.42
N GLU A 267 7.78 -33.67 -11.65
CA GLU A 267 6.59 -32.84 -11.49
C GLU A 267 6.39 -32.42 -10.02
N ALA A 268 6.54 -33.35 -9.07
CA ALA A 268 6.46 -33.02 -7.65
C ALA A 268 7.53 -31.98 -7.23
N GLN A 269 8.76 -32.09 -7.76
CA GLN A 269 9.80 -31.09 -7.53
C GLN A 269 9.39 -29.71 -8.06
N ARG A 270 8.86 -29.65 -9.29
CA ARG A 270 8.36 -28.39 -9.89
C ARG A 270 7.27 -27.76 -9.03
N VAL A 271 6.28 -28.56 -8.61
CA VAL A 271 5.19 -28.10 -7.74
C VAL A 271 5.74 -27.62 -6.40
N TYR A 272 6.69 -28.32 -5.77
CA TYR A 272 7.33 -27.87 -4.54
C TYR A 272 8.05 -26.52 -4.68
N TYR A 273 8.80 -26.30 -5.75
CA TYR A 273 9.45 -25.01 -5.97
C TYR A 273 8.45 -23.89 -6.26
N GLN A 274 7.33 -24.19 -6.93
CA GLN A 274 6.23 -23.25 -7.12
C GLN A 274 5.57 -22.88 -5.79
N THR A 275 5.20 -23.85 -4.96
CA THR A 275 4.56 -23.59 -3.66
C THR A 275 5.49 -22.85 -2.70
N ARG A 276 6.80 -23.14 -2.74
CA ARG A 276 7.80 -22.36 -2.01
C ARG A 276 7.85 -20.90 -2.47
N ARG A 277 7.75 -20.64 -3.77
CA ARG A 277 7.67 -19.27 -4.31
C ARG A 277 6.38 -18.58 -3.89
N ASP A 278 5.26 -19.30 -3.89
CA ASP A 278 3.96 -18.78 -3.48
C ASP A 278 3.92 -18.45 -1.98
N TYR A 279 4.56 -19.26 -1.14
CA TYR A 279 4.77 -18.95 0.27
C TYR A 279 5.57 -17.66 0.47
N ALA A 280 6.68 -17.50 -0.25
CA ALA A 280 7.47 -16.27 -0.21
C ALA A 280 6.65 -15.05 -0.64
N LYS A 281 5.89 -15.16 -1.73
CA LYS A 281 4.99 -14.09 -2.20
C LYS A 281 3.90 -13.76 -1.18
N ALA A 282 3.29 -14.76 -0.55
CA ALA A 282 2.28 -14.54 0.46
C ALA A 282 2.86 -13.79 1.67
N LYS A 283 4.11 -14.09 2.04
CA LYS A 283 4.82 -13.40 3.12
C LYS A 283 5.05 -11.91 2.77
N GLU A 284 5.50 -11.63 1.55
CA GLU A 284 5.68 -10.25 1.08
C GLU A 284 4.34 -9.51 0.96
N GLN A 285 3.28 -10.19 0.51
CA GLN A 285 1.93 -9.60 0.46
C GLN A 285 1.45 -9.21 1.86
N LEU A 286 1.66 -10.07 2.86
CA LEU A 286 1.34 -9.75 4.24
C LEU A 286 2.14 -8.52 4.71
N ARG A 287 3.45 -8.46 4.42
CA ARG A 287 4.33 -7.32 4.74
C ARG A 287 3.82 -6.01 4.13
N GLU A 288 3.41 -6.04 2.86
CA GLU A 288 2.81 -4.91 2.15
C GLU A 288 1.50 -4.45 2.82
N THR A 289 0.59 -5.39 3.12
CA THR A 289 -0.69 -5.08 3.78
C THR A 289 -0.50 -4.47 5.16
N MET A 290 0.53 -4.91 5.89
CA MET A 290 0.91 -4.32 7.19
C MET A 290 1.65 -2.98 7.06
N GLN A 291 2.01 -2.57 5.82
CA GLN A 291 2.89 -1.44 5.54
C GLN A 291 4.16 -1.50 6.40
N TRP A 292 4.72 -2.70 6.53
CA TRP A 292 5.91 -2.91 7.32
C TRP A 292 7.14 -2.48 6.52
N ILE A 293 7.80 -1.44 7.01
CA ILE A 293 9.10 -0.97 6.50
C ILE A 293 10.15 -1.45 7.52
N GLU A 294 11.13 -2.25 7.07
CA GLU A 294 12.31 -2.64 7.86
C GLU A 294 13.27 -1.45 8.07
#